data_AF-A0AAW6X062-F1
#
_entry.id   AF-A0AAW6X062-F1
#
_cell.length_a   1.000
_cell.length_b   1.000
_cell.length_c   1.000
_cell.angle_alpha   90.00
_cell.angle_beta   90.00
_cell.angle_gamma   90.00
#
_symmetry.space_group_name_H-M   'P 1'
#
loop_
_entity.id
_entity.type
_entity.pdbx_description
1 polymer ?
#
loop_
_entity_poly.entity_id
_entity_poly.type
_entity_poly.pdbx_seq_one_letter_code
_entity_poly.pdbx_strand_id
1 'polypeptide(L)'
;MRFTIKLKLALAFGFLILLSTGMSVLAIMSLSSLNSAITDIVQGPANNLRNSGDLSSAVLDAIRNEKNAILNTDPQAIGGYIDAVHEKQVTIEQLVQKLAQDPAISDKVAEFSKQYPAWKQIDDQILKLATENTEESNRKAGALSMGEGRKASDLLQNALETVNKAILDDLHQTDLSTNDQYASARNLLLTSLGIMFVISTVVAIWIALGINRGLKKIQAVAEGVAIGDLNQNIEIKTNDEIKDLVNTINVMTGNLRNTATIADQIANGDLTVKPKPMSEKDTLGISLQSMVERLRGVVADALSASDNVSSGSQQLSAGSEQLSQGATEQASSAEEASASMEEMAANIKQNADN
;
A
#
# COMPACT_ATOMS: atom_id res chain seq x y z
N MET A 1 17.86 -13.33 5.96
CA MET A 1 17.55 -12.10 6.73
C MET A 1 16.27 -12.30 7.51
N ARG A 2 16.18 -11.73 8.71
CA ARG A 2 14.98 -11.78 9.55
C ARG A 2 13.97 -10.74 9.06
N PHE A 3 12.77 -11.17 8.69
CA PHE A 3 11.69 -10.28 8.26
C PHE A 3 10.93 -9.75 9.47
N THR A 4 11.50 -8.72 10.10
CA THR A 4 10.84 -8.01 11.20
C THR A 4 9.54 -7.36 10.75
N ILE A 5 8.58 -7.15 11.66
CA ILE A 5 7.33 -6.45 11.39
C ILE A 5 7.65 -5.05 10.83
N LYS A 6 8.62 -4.35 11.41
CA LYS A 6 9.10 -3.06 10.92
C LYS A 6 9.61 -3.15 9.48
N LEU A 7 10.41 -4.17 9.14
CA LEU A 7 10.93 -4.34 7.78
C LEU A 7 9.81 -4.70 6.79
N LYS A 8 8.87 -5.57 7.17
CA LYS A 8 7.70 -5.91 6.33
C LYS A 8 6.88 -4.67 6.00
N LEU A 9 6.59 -3.84 7.00
CA LEU A 9 5.86 -2.57 6.81
C LEU A 9 6.66 -1.59 5.95
N ALA A 10 7.95 -1.41 6.25
CA ALA A 10 8.80 -0.50 5.47
C ALA A 10 8.91 -0.92 4.00
N LEU A 11 9.04 -2.22 3.72
CA LEU A 11 9.06 -2.74 2.35
C LEU A 11 7.70 -2.61 1.67
N ALA A 12 6.60 -2.89 2.36
CA ALA A 12 5.25 -2.74 1.81
C ALA A 12 4.97 -1.27 1.45
N PHE A 13 5.15 -0.34 2.38
CA PHE A 13 4.94 1.08 2.11
C PHE A 13 5.95 1.64 1.10
N GLY A 14 7.22 1.26 1.20
CA GLY A 14 8.24 1.67 0.24
C GLY A 14 7.91 1.22 -1.19
N PHE A 15 7.44 -0.02 -1.34
CA PHE A 15 6.99 -0.53 -2.64
C PHE A 15 5.75 0.22 -3.16
N LEU A 16 4.77 0.52 -2.31
CA LEU A 16 3.60 1.32 -2.68
C LEU A 16 3.95 2.74 -3.11
N ILE A 17 4.87 3.40 -2.39
CA ILE A 17 5.36 4.73 -2.74
C ILE A 17 6.10 4.70 -4.07
N LEU A 18 6.91 3.66 -4.32
CA LEU A 18 7.62 3.49 -5.59
C LEU A 18 6.63 3.30 -6.74
N LEU A 19 5.63 2.45 -6.58
CA LEU A 19 4.57 2.25 -7.57
C LEU A 19 3.76 3.55 -7.82
N SER A 20 3.40 4.28 -6.77
CA SER A 20 2.68 5.57 -6.87
C SER A 20 3.51 6.63 -7.58
N THR A 21 4.80 6.72 -7.26
CA THR A 21 5.75 7.60 -7.96
C THR A 21 5.84 7.23 -9.43
N GLY A 22 5.99 5.94 -9.75
CA GLY A 22 6.02 5.45 -11.13
C GLY A 22 4.76 5.80 -11.91
N MET A 23 3.58 5.60 -11.31
CA MET A 23 2.30 5.99 -11.91
C MET A 23 2.20 7.51 -12.13
N SER A 24 2.66 8.31 -11.17
CA SER A 24 2.68 9.77 -11.28
C SER A 24 3.57 10.24 -12.42
N VAL A 25 4.76 9.63 -12.58
CA VAL A 25 5.66 9.92 -13.70
C VAL A 25 5.02 9.55 -15.04
N LEU A 26 4.40 8.37 -15.15
CA LEU A 26 3.67 7.94 -16.35
C LEU A 26 2.51 8.89 -16.68
N ALA A 27 1.77 9.38 -15.67
CA ALA A 27 0.70 10.35 -15.85
C ALA A 27 1.22 11.68 -16.40
N ILE A 28 2.32 12.19 -15.86
CA ILE A 28 2.97 13.43 -16.34
C ILE A 28 3.47 13.25 -17.78
N MET A 29 4.11 12.12 -18.10
CA MET A 29 4.56 11.83 -19.47
C MET A 29 3.38 11.77 -20.45
N SER A 30 2.27 11.14 -20.05
CA SER A 30 1.06 11.06 -20.86
C SER A 30 0.43 12.44 -21.10
N LEU A 31 0.36 13.27 -20.06
CA LEU A 31 -0.17 14.63 -20.16
C LEU A 31 0.73 15.52 -21.04
N SER A 32 2.05 15.36 -20.92
CA SER A 32 3.01 16.05 -21.78
C SER A 32 2.83 15.64 -23.25
N SER A 33 2.62 14.35 -23.53
CA SER A 33 2.37 13.86 -24.88
C SER A 33 1.08 14.44 -25.48
N LEU A 34 0.00 14.50 -24.69
CA LEU A 34 -1.26 15.11 -25.12
C LEU A 34 -1.10 16.62 -25.37
N ASN A 35 -0.35 17.30 -24.51
CA ASN A 35 -0.07 18.72 -24.70
C ASN A 35 0.74 18.98 -25.98
N SER A 36 1.71 18.12 -26.31
CA SER A 36 2.43 18.19 -27.57
C SER A 36 1.50 17.93 -28.76
N ALA A 37 0.66 16.89 -28.72
CA ALA A 37 -0.29 16.59 -29.80
C ALA A 37 -1.25 17.77 -30.09
N ILE A 38 -1.75 18.44 -29.05
CA ILE A 38 -2.56 19.66 -29.22
C ILE A 38 -1.74 20.78 -29.89
N THR A 39 -0.49 20.95 -29.49
CA THR A 39 0.41 21.94 -30.09
C THR A 39 0.64 21.64 -31.58
N ASP A 40 0.84 20.37 -31.92
CA ASP A 40 1.05 19.90 -33.29
C ASP A 40 -0.19 20.14 -34.16
N ILE A 41 -1.40 19.91 -33.65
CA ILE A 41 -2.66 20.25 -34.35
C ILE A 41 -2.74 21.75 -34.65
N VAL A 42 -2.45 22.58 -33.64
CA VAL A 42 -2.55 24.05 -33.76
C VAL A 42 -1.50 24.61 -34.72
N GLN A 43 -0.26 24.13 -34.65
CA GLN A 43 0.85 24.64 -35.47
C GLN A 43 0.93 24.00 -36.86
N GLY A 44 0.39 22.79 -37.03
CA GLY A 44 0.31 22.08 -38.32
C GLY A 44 -1.03 22.30 -39.03
N PRO A 45 -1.94 21.32 -39.06
CA PRO A 45 -3.12 21.34 -39.92
C PRO A 45 -4.07 22.51 -39.68
N ALA A 46 -4.25 22.97 -38.43
CA ALA A 46 -5.12 24.13 -38.16
C ALA A 46 -4.52 25.43 -38.72
N ASN A 47 -3.21 25.63 -38.59
CA ASN A 47 -2.52 26.77 -39.18
C ASN A 47 -2.51 26.69 -40.72
N ASN A 48 -2.32 25.48 -41.28
CA ASN A 48 -2.44 25.26 -42.72
C ASN A 48 -3.84 25.56 -43.24
N LEU A 49 -4.90 25.21 -42.50
CA LEU A 49 -6.27 25.52 -42.88
C LEU A 49 -6.49 27.03 -42.99
N ARG A 50 -5.94 27.80 -42.02
CA ARG A 50 -5.93 29.26 -42.09
C ARG A 50 -5.15 29.76 -43.31
N ASN A 51 -3.91 29.30 -43.50
CA ASN A 51 -3.05 29.72 -44.61
C ASN A 51 -3.68 29.40 -45.97
N SER A 52 -4.37 28.27 -46.10
CA SER A 52 -5.06 27.88 -47.33
C SER A 52 -6.34 28.70 -47.57
N GLY A 53 -7.04 29.11 -46.50
CA GLY A 53 -8.11 30.10 -46.58
C GLY A 53 -7.62 31.49 -47.03
N ASP A 54 -6.48 31.93 -46.51
CA ASP A 54 -5.82 33.17 -46.93
C ASP A 54 -5.36 33.07 -48.40
N LEU A 55 -4.86 31.90 -48.83
CA LEU A 55 -4.49 31.63 -50.21
C LEU A 55 -5.70 31.69 -51.15
N SER A 56 -6.82 31.08 -50.75
CA SER A 56 -8.09 31.16 -51.48
C SER A 56 -8.57 32.59 -51.62
N SER A 57 -8.47 33.39 -50.56
CA SER A 57 -8.86 34.79 -50.57
C SER A 57 -7.96 35.61 -51.50
N ALA A 58 -6.64 35.38 -51.47
CA ALA A 58 -5.69 36.07 -52.33
C ALA A 58 -5.92 35.78 -53.81
N VAL A 59 -6.18 34.53 -54.19
CA VAL A 59 -6.52 34.15 -55.58
C VAL A 59 -7.81 34.84 -56.03
N LEU A 60 -8.86 34.81 -55.21
CA LEU A 60 -10.15 35.43 -55.55
C LEU A 60 -10.06 36.97 -55.62
N ASP A 61 -9.28 37.59 -54.74
CA ASP A 61 -9.05 39.04 -54.76
C ASP A 61 -8.21 39.47 -55.96
N ALA A 62 -7.21 38.67 -56.38
CA ALA A 62 -6.47 38.92 -57.61
C ALA A 62 -7.41 38.90 -58.83
N ILE A 63 -8.23 37.85 -58.96
CA ILE A 63 -9.24 37.72 -60.04
C ILE A 63 -10.23 38.90 -60.00
N ARG A 64 -10.66 39.34 -58.80
CA ARG A 64 -11.57 40.49 -58.66
C ARG A 64 -10.92 41.79 -59.10
N ASN A 65 -9.68 42.04 -58.70
CA ASN A 65 -8.95 43.26 -59.06
C ASN A 65 -8.59 43.28 -60.55
N GLU A 66 -8.24 42.13 -61.15
CA GLU A 66 -8.10 41.97 -62.61
C GLU A 66 -9.39 42.44 -63.31
N LYS A 67 -10.55 41.93 -62.87
CA LYS A 67 -11.86 42.33 -63.44
C LYS A 67 -12.15 43.81 -63.25
N ASN A 68 -11.84 44.38 -62.09
CA ASN A 68 -12.01 45.81 -61.84
C ASN A 68 -11.11 46.66 -62.74
N ALA A 69 -9.87 46.22 -63.01
CA ALA A 69 -8.96 46.90 -63.94
C ALA A 69 -9.50 46.90 -65.38
N ILE A 70 -10.11 45.80 -65.83
CA ILE A 70 -10.72 45.71 -67.18
C ILE A 70 -11.97 46.59 -67.30
N LEU A 71 -12.79 46.67 -66.25
CA LEU A 71 -14.09 47.34 -66.28
C LEU A 71 -14.03 48.84 -66.00
N ASN A 72 -12.91 49.34 -65.47
CA ASN A 72 -12.75 50.76 -65.16
C ASN A 72 -12.19 51.51 -66.37
N THR A 73 -12.42 52.83 -66.41
CA THR A 73 -11.92 53.73 -67.45
C THR A 73 -10.99 54.81 -66.92
N ASP A 74 -10.89 54.96 -65.59
CA ASP A 74 -9.96 55.89 -64.94
C ASP A 74 -8.55 55.27 -64.85
N PRO A 75 -7.53 55.82 -65.54
CA PRO A 75 -6.17 55.29 -65.51
C PRO A 75 -5.57 55.19 -64.10
N GLN A 76 -5.91 56.11 -63.18
CA GLN A 76 -5.38 56.07 -61.82
C GLN A 76 -5.98 54.90 -61.03
N ALA A 77 -7.29 54.67 -61.17
CA ALA A 77 -7.96 53.54 -60.55
C ALA A 77 -7.46 52.20 -61.11
N ILE A 78 -7.24 52.11 -62.43
CA ILE A 78 -6.67 50.93 -63.10
C ILE A 78 -5.30 50.60 -62.52
N GLY A 79 -4.41 51.60 -62.39
CA GLY A 79 -3.09 51.42 -61.77
C GLY A 79 -3.18 50.86 -60.35
N GLY A 80 -4.10 51.39 -59.53
CA GLY A 80 -4.31 50.88 -58.17
C GLY A 80 -4.80 49.43 -58.11
N TYR A 81 -5.67 49.01 -59.05
CA TYR A 81 -6.08 47.60 -59.13
C TYR A 81 -4.96 46.69 -59.58
N ILE A 82 -4.13 47.12 -60.54
CA ILE A 82 -2.97 46.36 -61.01
C ILE A 82 -1.96 46.15 -59.86
N ASP A 83 -1.67 47.19 -59.10
CA ASP A 83 -0.79 47.11 -57.92
C ASP A 83 -1.35 46.11 -56.89
N ALA A 84 -2.67 46.13 -56.65
CA ALA A 84 -3.33 45.18 -55.78
C ALA A 84 -3.25 43.74 -56.30
N VAL A 85 -3.32 43.51 -57.61
CA VAL A 85 -3.11 42.17 -58.19
C VAL A 85 -1.69 41.69 -57.93
N HIS A 86 -0.67 42.51 -58.22
CA HIS A 86 0.72 42.14 -57.97
C HIS A 86 0.99 41.85 -56.49
N GLU A 87 0.38 42.61 -55.56
CA GLU A 87 0.47 42.33 -54.12
C GLU A 87 -0.11 40.94 -53.77
N LYS A 88 -1.26 40.60 -54.36
CA LYS A 88 -1.86 39.26 -54.17
C LYS A 88 -1.04 38.15 -54.81
N GLN A 89 -0.44 38.36 -55.98
CA GLN A 89 0.48 37.40 -56.59
C GLN A 89 1.68 37.11 -55.67
N VAL A 90 2.28 38.13 -55.06
CA VAL A 90 3.36 37.94 -54.06
C VAL A 90 2.86 37.17 -52.84
N THR A 91 1.66 37.50 -52.35
CA THR A 91 1.04 36.81 -51.21
C THR A 91 0.79 35.32 -51.52
N ILE A 92 0.32 35.01 -52.72
CA ILE A 92 0.11 33.64 -53.20
C ILE A 92 1.43 32.87 -53.18
N GLU A 93 2.50 33.42 -53.75
CA GLU A 93 3.82 32.78 -53.79
C GLU A 93 4.35 32.47 -52.37
N GLN A 94 4.20 33.41 -51.44
CA GLN A 94 4.60 33.22 -50.04
C GLN A 94 3.78 32.13 -49.32
N LEU A 95 2.46 32.12 -49.50
CA LEU A 95 1.59 31.13 -48.87
C LEU A 95 1.81 29.73 -49.43
N VAL A 96 2.00 29.62 -50.75
CA VAL A 96 2.37 28.35 -51.41
C VAL A 96 3.69 27.82 -50.86
N GLN A 97 4.71 28.68 -50.72
CA GLN A 97 5.98 28.26 -50.15
C GLN A 97 5.86 27.78 -48.69
N LYS A 98 5.02 28.43 -47.88
CA LYS A 98 4.76 28.01 -46.50
C LYS A 98 4.03 26.67 -46.45
N LEU A 99 2.94 26.52 -47.21
CA LEU A 99 2.15 25.28 -47.26
C LEU A 99 2.96 24.10 -47.82
N ALA A 100 3.90 24.34 -48.73
CA ALA A 100 4.77 23.31 -49.29
C ALA A 100 5.76 22.70 -48.27
N GLN A 101 5.96 23.34 -47.12
CA GLN A 101 6.85 22.83 -46.06
C GLN A 101 6.22 21.66 -45.30
N ASP A 102 4.89 21.53 -45.33
CA ASP A 102 4.20 20.45 -44.66
C ASP A 102 4.17 19.19 -45.55
N PRO A 103 4.82 18.08 -45.13
CA PRO A 103 4.86 16.86 -45.91
C PRO A 103 3.47 16.29 -46.23
N ALA A 104 2.48 16.44 -45.34
CA ALA A 104 1.15 15.84 -45.48
C ALA A 104 0.37 16.41 -46.69
N ILE A 105 0.68 17.65 -47.09
CA ILE A 105 -0.02 18.36 -48.16
C ILE A 105 0.90 18.76 -49.33
N SER A 106 2.21 18.58 -49.18
CA SER A 106 3.24 19.00 -50.14
C SER A 106 2.94 18.55 -51.58
N ASP A 107 2.47 17.32 -51.79
CA ASP A 107 2.09 16.80 -53.11
C ASP A 107 0.93 17.58 -53.76
N LYS A 108 -0.06 18.00 -52.96
CA LYS A 108 -1.20 18.78 -53.44
C LYS A 108 -0.81 20.24 -53.70
N VAL A 109 0.05 20.79 -52.84
CA VAL A 109 0.61 22.14 -53.04
C VAL A 109 1.48 22.18 -54.31
N ALA A 110 2.22 21.10 -54.60
CA ALA A 110 2.97 20.97 -55.84
C ALA A 110 2.05 20.97 -57.07
N GLU A 111 0.87 20.35 -57.01
CA GLU A 111 -0.10 20.38 -58.11
C GLU A 111 -0.66 21.80 -58.34
N PHE A 112 -1.01 22.53 -57.28
CA PHE A 112 -1.35 23.96 -57.39
C PHE A 112 -0.21 24.76 -58.04
N SER A 113 1.02 24.52 -57.58
CA SER A 113 2.22 25.21 -58.06
C SER A 113 2.50 24.98 -59.55
N LYS A 114 2.06 23.86 -60.13
CA LYS A 114 2.17 23.61 -61.58
C LYS A 114 1.22 24.48 -62.41
N GLN A 115 0.03 24.78 -61.88
CA GLN A 115 -0.98 25.57 -62.60
C GLN A 115 -0.72 27.08 -62.49
N TYR A 116 -0.11 27.52 -61.40
CA TYR A 116 0.08 28.93 -61.08
C TYR A 116 0.85 29.74 -62.15
N PRO A 117 1.98 29.29 -62.74
CA PRO A 117 2.70 30.08 -63.74
C PRO A 117 1.88 30.39 -65.00
N ALA A 118 1.09 29.42 -65.46
CA ALA A 118 0.23 29.60 -66.63
C ALA A 118 -0.91 30.59 -66.35
N TRP A 119 -1.51 30.50 -65.16
CA TRP A 119 -2.52 31.47 -64.71
C TRP A 119 -1.93 32.89 -64.61
N LYS A 120 -0.78 33.04 -63.93
CA LYS A 120 -0.09 34.33 -63.78
C LYS A 120 0.27 34.97 -65.11
N GLN A 121 0.78 34.18 -66.06
CA GLN A 121 1.12 34.70 -67.39
C GLN A 121 -0.11 35.25 -68.15
N ILE A 122 -1.27 34.62 -67.99
CA ILE A 122 -2.53 35.08 -68.60
C ILE A 122 -3.02 36.34 -67.89
N ASP A 123 -3.01 36.36 -66.55
CA ASP A 123 -3.34 37.51 -65.71
C ASP A 123 -2.48 38.74 -66.11
N ASP A 124 -1.16 38.59 -66.19
CA ASP A 124 -0.24 39.67 -66.59
C ASP A 124 -0.53 40.22 -68.01
N GLN A 125 -0.96 39.37 -68.95
CA GLN A 125 -1.37 39.80 -70.29
C GLN A 125 -2.67 40.60 -70.26
N ILE A 126 -3.63 40.17 -69.43
CA ILE A 126 -4.90 40.87 -69.23
C ILE A 126 -4.65 42.25 -68.60
N LEU A 127 -3.81 42.34 -67.56
CA LEU A 127 -3.45 43.60 -66.90
C LEU A 127 -2.73 44.55 -67.86
N LYS A 128 -1.86 44.03 -68.74
CA LYS A 128 -1.20 44.84 -69.77
C LYS A 128 -2.21 45.46 -70.75
N LEU A 129 -3.20 44.69 -71.21
CA LEU A 129 -4.26 45.19 -72.08
C LEU A 129 -5.19 46.20 -71.38
N ALA A 130 -5.46 45.99 -70.09
CA ALA A 130 -6.22 46.93 -69.26
C ALA A 130 -5.45 48.26 -69.06
N THR A 131 -4.12 48.20 -68.95
CA THR A 131 -3.26 49.39 -68.82
C THR A 131 -3.32 50.29 -70.07
N GLU A 132 -3.47 49.70 -71.26
CA GLU A 132 -3.63 50.46 -72.51
C GLU A 132 -4.93 51.29 -72.52
N ASN A 133 -5.97 50.83 -71.80
CA ASN A 133 -7.24 51.51 -71.56
C ASN A 133 -7.90 52.12 -72.82
N THR A 134 -7.89 51.37 -73.93
CA THR A 134 -8.62 51.69 -75.15
C THR A 134 -9.83 50.76 -75.30
N GLU A 135 -10.84 51.16 -76.08
CA GLU A 135 -12.01 50.31 -76.32
C GLU A 135 -11.63 48.92 -76.86
N GLU A 136 -10.68 48.87 -77.79
CA GLU A 136 -10.23 47.62 -78.39
C GLU A 136 -9.35 46.78 -77.44
N SER A 137 -8.47 47.41 -76.65
CA SER A 137 -7.66 46.69 -75.66
C SER A 137 -8.53 46.13 -74.53
N ASN A 138 -9.51 46.89 -74.04
CA ASN A 138 -10.45 46.45 -73.01
C ASN A 138 -11.36 45.32 -73.50
N ARG A 139 -11.81 45.36 -74.76
CA ARG A 139 -12.57 44.26 -75.39
C ARG A 139 -11.72 42.98 -75.48
N LYS A 140 -10.45 43.08 -75.87
CA LYS A 140 -9.52 41.95 -75.89
C LYS A 140 -9.23 41.41 -74.49
N ALA A 141 -8.99 42.29 -73.51
CA ALA A 141 -8.78 41.93 -72.12
C ALA A 141 -9.97 41.15 -71.55
N GLY A 142 -11.20 41.64 -71.79
CA GLY A 142 -12.42 40.97 -71.39
C GLY A 142 -12.61 39.61 -72.06
N ALA A 143 -12.33 39.48 -73.35
CA ALA A 143 -12.40 38.20 -74.07
C ALA A 143 -11.36 37.19 -73.54
N LEU A 144 -10.13 37.65 -73.24
CA LEU A 144 -9.07 36.81 -72.69
C LEU A 144 -9.40 36.37 -71.25
N SER A 145 -9.85 37.30 -70.39
CA SER A 145 -10.28 37.02 -68.99
C SER A 145 -11.45 36.04 -68.94
N MET A 146 -12.49 36.22 -69.77
CA MET A 146 -13.65 35.33 -69.78
C MET A 146 -13.41 34.00 -70.51
N GLY A 147 -12.38 33.92 -71.35
CA GLY A 147 -12.00 32.72 -72.11
C GLY A 147 -10.91 31.91 -71.41
N GLU A 148 -9.66 32.14 -71.80
CA GLU A 148 -8.51 31.38 -71.29
C GLU A 148 -8.22 31.70 -69.81
N GLY A 149 -8.37 32.96 -69.38
CA GLY A 149 -8.20 33.37 -67.98
C GLY A 149 -9.17 32.66 -67.05
N ARG A 150 -10.44 32.51 -67.47
CA ARG A 150 -11.45 31.75 -66.72
C ARG A 150 -11.06 30.28 -66.59
N LYS A 151 -10.65 29.64 -67.69
CA LYS A 151 -10.21 28.23 -67.67
C LYS A 151 -9.00 28.02 -66.75
N ALA A 152 -8.01 28.91 -66.82
CA ALA A 152 -6.84 28.85 -65.95
C ALA A 152 -7.22 29.06 -64.47
N SER A 153 -8.13 30.01 -64.20
CA SER A 153 -8.64 30.26 -62.85
C SER A 153 -9.44 29.07 -62.29
N ASP A 154 -10.22 28.38 -63.13
CA ASP A 154 -10.95 27.18 -62.73
C ASP A 154 -9.99 26.01 -62.41
N LEU A 155 -8.93 25.82 -63.22
CA LEU A 155 -7.88 24.83 -62.91
C LEU A 155 -7.15 25.14 -61.60
N LEU A 156 -6.80 26.40 -61.36
CA LEU A 156 -6.11 26.85 -60.15
C LEU A 156 -7.00 26.68 -58.91
N GLN A 157 -8.28 27.05 -58.99
CA GLN A 157 -9.25 26.85 -57.90
C GLN A 157 -9.49 25.36 -57.62
N ASN A 158 -9.62 24.52 -58.64
CA ASN A 158 -9.75 23.07 -58.45
C ASN A 158 -8.50 22.49 -57.75
N ALA A 159 -7.30 22.92 -58.13
CA ALA A 159 -6.07 22.50 -57.45
C ALA A 159 -6.07 22.95 -55.98
N LEU A 160 -6.52 24.18 -55.70
CA LEU A 160 -6.66 24.69 -54.34
C LEU A 160 -7.69 23.92 -53.51
N GLU A 161 -8.82 23.51 -54.09
CA GLU A 161 -9.78 22.63 -53.42
C GLU A 161 -9.15 21.30 -52.99
N THR A 162 -8.25 20.73 -53.81
CA THR A 162 -7.52 19.52 -53.43
C THR A 162 -6.55 19.74 -52.28
N VAL A 163 -5.92 20.92 -52.19
CA VAL A 163 -5.08 21.32 -51.05
C VAL A 163 -5.94 21.46 -49.79
N ASN A 164 -7.05 22.21 -49.86
CA ASN A 164 -7.99 22.38 -48.75
C ASN A 164 -8.50 21.03 -48.23
N LYS A 165 -8.87 20.12 -49.14
CA LYS A 165 -9.33 18.79 -48.78
C LYS A 165 -8.24 17.99 -48.07
N ALA A 166 -7.01 17.99 -48.58
CA ALA A 166 -5.90 17.28 -47.94
C ALA A 166 -5.59 17.83 -46.53
N ILE A 167 -5.68 19.14 -46.32
CA ILE A 167 -5.53 19.76 -45.00
C ILE A 167 -6.64 19.30 -44.05
N LEU A 168 -7.90 19.26 -44.51
CA LEU A 168 -9.02 18.80 -43.69
C LEU A 168 -8.92 17.31 -43.36
N ASP A 169 -8.49 16.49 -44.32
CA ASP A 169 -8.25 15.06 -44.11
C ASP A 169 -7.12 14.83 -43.08
N ASP A 170 -6.02 15.60 -43.18
CA ASP A 170 -4.91 15.56 -42.22
C ASP A 170 -5.32 16.01 -40.81
N LEU A 171 -6.11 17.09 -40.71
CA LEU A 171 -6.67 17.57 -39.44
C LEU A 171 -7.52 16.49 -38.77
N HIS A 172 -8.43 15.86 -39.53
CA HIS A 172 -9.30 14.81 -39.02
C HIS A 172 -8.52 13.55 -38.62
N GLN A 173 -7.53 13.14 -39.43
CA GLN A 173 -6.67 12.01 -39.10
C GLN A 173 -5.84 12.26 -37.83
N THR A 174 -5.34 13.48 -37.67
CA THR A 174 -4.58 13.89 -36.48
C THR A 174 -5.49 13.91 -35.24
N ASP A 175 -6.72 14.40 -35.34
CA ASP A 175 -7.71 14.36 -34.26
C ASP A 175 -8.02 12.92 -33.82
N LEU A 176 -8.29 12.01 -34.77
CA LEU A 176 -8.51 10.59 -34.49
C LEU A 176 -7.31 9.97 -33.77
N SER A 177 -6.09 10.20 -34.28
CA SER A 177 -4.87 9.66 -33.67
C SER A 177 -4.64 10.20 -32.25
N THR A 178 -4.97 11.47 -32.01
CA THR A 178 -4.85 12.11 -30.69
C THR A 178 -5.87 11.54 -29.71
N ASN A 179 -7.09 11.27 -30.16
CA ASN A 179 -8.12 10.60 -29.36
C ASN A 179 -7.74 9.16 -29.00
N ASP A 180 -7.14 8.41 -29.93
CA ASP A 180 -6.63 7.06 -29.67
C ASP A 180 -5.45 7.08 -28.68
N GLN A 181 -4.55 8.05 -28.79
CA GLN A 181 -3.48 8.27 -27.82
C GLN A 181 -4.04 8.58 -26.42
N TYR A 182 -5.03 9.46 -26.33
CA TYR A 182 -5.72 9.77 -25.07
C TYR A 182 -6.37 8.52 -24.46
N ALA A 183 -7.12 7.76 -25.25
CA ALA A 183 -7.80 6.55 -24.78
C ALA A 183 -6.79 5.49 -24.29
N SER A 184 -5.69 5.31 -25.01
CA SER A 184 -4.60 4.41 -24.65
C SER A 184 -3.92 4.84 -23.34
N ALA A 185 -3.56 6.12 -23.22
CA ALA A 185 -2.98 6.68 -22.00
C ALA A 185 -3.92 6.54 -20.79
N ARG A 186 -5.21 6.86 -20.97
CA ARG A 186 -6.23 6.70 -19.93
C ARG A 186 -6.34 5.25 -19.48
N ASN A 187 -6.41 4.30 -20.41
CA ASN A 187 -6.54 2.87 -20.09
C ASN A 187 -5.29 2.35 -19.38
N LEU A 188 -4.09 2.78 -19.78
CA LEU A 188 -2.83 2.45 -19.09
C LEU A 188 -2.84 2.97 -17.64
N LEU A 189 -3.27 4.22 -17.44
CA LEU A 189 -3.37 4.81 -16.10
C LEU A 189 -4.41 4.07 -15.22
N LEU A 190 -5.60 3.80 -15.75
CA LEU A 190 -6.64 3.07 -15.00
C LEU A 190 -6.24 1.62 -14.67
N THR A 191 -5.62 0.91 -15.61
CA THR A 191 -5.13 -0.45 -15.36
C THR A 191 -4.01 -0.48 -14.32
N SER A 192 -3.06 0.46 -14.40
CA SER A 192 -1.99 0.60 -13.41
C SER A 192 -2.53 0.91 -12.00
N LEU A 193 -3.54 1.78 -11.91
CA LEU A 193 -4.23 2.10 -10.66
C LEU A 193 -4.94 0.87 -10.08
N GLY A 194 -5.67 0.13 -10.92
CA GLY A 194 -6.36 -1.10 -10.51
C GLY A 194 -5.40 -2.17 -9.98
N ILE A 195 -4.28 -2.39 -10.67
CA ILE A 195 -3.23 -3.32 -10.24
C ILE A 195 -2.64 -2.87 -8.89
N MET A 196 -2.30 -1.59 -8.76
CA MET A 196 -1.75 -1.05 -7.53
C MET A 196 -2.73 -1.21 -6.35
N PHE A 197 -4.02 -0.96 -6.57
CA PHE A 197 -5.05 -1.16 -5.56
C PHE A 197 -5.13 -2.61 -5.10
N VAL A 198 -5.21 -3.57 -6.04
CA VAL A 198 -5.28 -5.01 -5.72
C VAL A 198 -4.03 -5.44 -4.94
N ILE A 199 -2.84 -5.06 -5.38
CA ILE A 199 -1.59 -5.39 -4.68
C ILE A 199 -1.57 -4.79 -3.27
N SER A 200 -1.97 -3.53 -3.12
CA SER A 200 -2.04 -2.84 -1.83
C SER A 200 -2.97 -3.59 -0.86
N THR A 201 -4.16 -3.97 -1.32
CA THR A 201 -5.14 -4.71 -0.52
C THR A 201 -4.61 -6.09 -0.13
N VAL A 202 -4.00 -6.83 -1.07
CA VAL A 202 -3.45 -8.16 -0.79
C VAL A 202 -2.32 -8.08 0.24
N VAL A 203 -1.39 -7.13 0.09
CA VAL A 203 -0.27 -6.95 1.03
C VAL A 203 -0.79 -6.51 2.41
N ALA A 204 -1.75 -5.57 2.46
CA ALA A 204 -2.36 -5.13 3.70
C ALA A 204 -3.05 -6.27 4.46
N ILE A 205 -3.88 -7.06 3.76
CA ILE A 205 -4.57 -8.22 4.34
C ILE A 205 -3.56 -9.27 4.81
N TRP A 206 -2.53 -9.57 4.01
CA TRP A 206 -1.51 -10.54 4.38
C TRP A 206 -0.75 -10.15 5.65
N ILE A 207 -0.32 -8.88 5.76
CA ILE A 207 0.34 -8.36 6.97
C ILE A 207 -0.61 -8.39 8.17
N ALA A 208 -1.84 -7.90 8.02
CA ALA A 208 -2.82 -7.83 9.10
C ALA A 208 -3.17 -9.23 9.65
N LEU A 209 -3.42 -10.21 8.76
CA LEU A 209 -3.70 -11.58 9.16
C LEU A 209 -2.49 -12.25 9.83
N GLY A 210 -1.27 -11.96 9.35
CA GLY A 210 -0.04 -12.47 9.97
C GLY A 210 0.12 -12.00 11.42
N ILE A 211 -0.02 -10.70 11.65
CA ILE A 211 0.08 -10.09 12.99
C ILE A 211 -1.05 -10.60 13.90
N ASN A 212 -2.30 -10.55 13.44
CA ASN A 212 -3.45 -10.93 14.25
C ASN A 212 -3.40 -12.41 14.69
N ARG A 213 -3.00 -13.33 13.79
CA ARG A 213 -2.83 -14.76 14.13
C ARG A 213 -1.75 -14.96 15.19
N GLY A 214 -0.63 -14.24 15.10
CA GLY A 214 0.45 -14.29 16.07
C GLY A 214 0.01 -13.82 17.46
N LEU A 215 -0.64 -12.65 17.51
CA LEU A 215 -1.13 -12.06 18.76
C LEU A 215 -2.23 -12.90 19.42
N LYS A 216 -3.17 -13.47 18.66
CA LYS A 216 -4.21 -14.35 19.21
C LYS A 216 -3.64 -15.59 19.91
N LYS A 217 -2.56 -16.18 19.40
CA LYS A 217 -1.90 -17.32 20.05
C LYS A 217 -1.27 -16.92 21.39
N ILE A 218 -0.66 -15.74 21.44
CA ILE A 218 -0.08 -15.21 22.68
C ILE A 218 -1.17 -14.91 23.70
N GLN A 219 -2.28 -14.30 23.27
CA GLN A 219 -3.44 -14.05 24.10
C GLN A 219 -3.99 -15.35 24.71
N ALA A 220 -4.19 -16.39 23.91
CA ALA A 220 -4.74 -17.67 24.38
C ALA A 220 -3.89 -18.30 25.50
N VAL A 221 -2.56 -18.18 25.43
CA VAL A 221 -1.70 -18.70 26.51
C VAL A 221 -1.65 -17.77 27.71
N ALA A 222 -1.68 -16.46 27.51
CA ALA A 222 -1.81 -15.53 28.63
C ALA A 222 -3.11 -15.78 29.41
N GLU A 223 -4.22 -16.05 28.71
CA GLU A 223 -5.51 -16.44 29.31
C GLU A 223 -5.41 -17.79 30.03
N GLY A 224 -4.75 -18.79 29.44
CA GLY A 224 -4.50 -20.08 30.10
C GLY A 224 -3.68 -19.94 31.40
N VAL A 225 -2.58 -19.19 31.34
CA VAL A 225 -1.75 -18.91 32.52
C VAL A 225 -2.51 -18.14 33.60
N ALA A 226 -3.39 -17.22 33.21
CA ALA A 226 -4.21 -16.44 34.14
C ALA A 226 -5.18 -17.31 34.96
N ILE A 227 -5.61 -18.46 34.42
CA ILE A 227 -6.44 -19.44 35.14
C ILE A 227 -5.63 -20.58 35.78
N GLY A 228 -4.29 -20.52 35.71
CA GLY A 228 -3.40 -21.53 36.28
C GLY A 228 -3.10 -22.73 35.36
N ASP A 229 -3.54 -22.72 34.10
CA ASP A 229 -3.16 -23.74 33.13
C ASP A 229 -1.76 -23.43 32.56
N LEU A 230 -0.77 -24.14 33.10
CA LEU A 230 0.62 -24.00 32.71
C LEU A 230 1.05 -24.99 31.64
N ASN A 231 0.18 -25.87 31.13
CA ASN A 231 0.57 -26.93 30.18
C ASN A 231 0.45 -26.55 28.71
N GLN A 232 0.21 -25.27 28.43
CA GLN A 232 0.18 -24.72 27.08
C GLN A 232 1.60 -24.63 26.49
N ASN A 233 1.80 -25.16 25.29
CA ASN A 233 3.04 -25.01 24.51
C ASN A 233 2.73 -24.33 23.17
N ILE A 234 3.38 -23.20 22.89
CA ILE A 234 3.11 -22.44 21.66
C ILE A 234 4.22 -22.66 20.66
N GLU A 235 3.85 -23.18 19.48
CA GLU A 235 4.70 -23.16 18.31
C GLU A 235 4.31 -22.03 17.35
N ILE A 236 5.30 -21.24 16.97
CA ILE A 236 5.19 -20.21 15.95
C ILE A 236 6.13 -20.51 14.80
N LYS A 237 5.57 -20.44 13.59
CA LYS A 237 6.29 -20.62 12.32
C LYS A 237 6.93 -19.32 11.81
N THR A 238 6.47 -18.16 12.27
CA THR A 238 7.02 -16.87 11.82
C THR A 238 8.41 -16.62 12.42
N ASN A 239 9.25 -15.87 11.71
CA ASN A 239 10.59 -15.48 12.17
C ASN A 239 10.68 -13.96 12.32
N ASP A 240 9.81 -13.41 13.16
CA ASP A 240 9.65 -11.99 13.46
C ASP A 240 9.54 -11.77 14.97
N GLU A 241 9.23 -10.55 15.41
CA GLU A 241 9.14 -10.14 16.81
C GLU A 241 8.10 -10.97 17.60
N ILE A 242 7.09 -11.52 16.91
CA ILE A 242 6.11 -12.43 17.51
C ILE A 242 6.80 -13.73 17.99
N LYS A 243 7.80 -14.24 17.26
CA LYS A 243 8.59 -15.40 17.67
C LYS A 243 9.34 -15.13 18.98
N ASP A 244 9.95 -13.96 19.11
CA ASP A 244 10.70 -13.61 20.33
C ASP A 244 9.75 -13.50 21.53
N LEU A 245 8.57 -12.90 21.32
CA LEU A 245 7.55 -12.81 22.36
C LEU A 245 7.04 -14.20 22.78
N VAL A 246 6.77 -15.09 21.83
CA VAL A 246 6.38 -16.47 22.15
C VAL A 246 7.49 -17.24 22.85
N ASN A 247 8.74 -17.12 22.42
CA ASN A 247 9.86 -17.76 23.12
C ASN A 247 9.94 -17.29 24.58
N THR A 248 9.73 -15.99 24.82
CA THR A 248 9.69 -15.41 26.16
C THR A 248 8.55 -15.98 27.00
N ILE A 249 7.34 -16.11 26.42
CA ILE A 249 6.18 -16.73 27.09
C ILE A 249 6.42 -18.22 27.37
N ASN A 250 7.04 -18.97 26.46
CA ASN A 250 7.38 -20.38 26.67
C ASN A 250 8.40 -20.55 27.82
N VAL A 251 9.38 -19.66 27.94
CA VAL A 251 10.31 -19.65 29.09
C VAL A 251 9.57 -19.33 30.39
N MET A 252 8.71 -18.30 30.39
CA MET A 252 7.92 -17.94 31.58
C MET A 252 7.01 -19.08 32.05
N THR A 253 6.26 -19.70 31.14
CA THR A 253 5.36 -20.83 31.46
C THR A 253 6.14 -22.06 31.93
N GLY A 254 7.30 -22.34 31.32
CA GLY A 254 8.20 -23.39 31.78
C GLY A 254 8.67 -23.18 33.22
N ASN A 255 9.06 -21.94 33.56
CA ASN A 255 9.49 -21.58 34.91
C ASN A 255 8.34 -21.71 35.93
N LEU A 256 7.15 -21.19 35.60
CA LEU A 256 5.97 -21.33 36.45
C LEU A 256 5.60 -22.80 36.67
N ARG A 257 5.68 -23.63 35.62
CA ARG A 257 5.41 -25.07 35.70
C ARG A 257 6.39 -25.76 36.64
N ASN A 258 7.67 -25.44 36.55
CA ASN A 258 8.69 -25.96 37.46
C ASN A 258 8.43 -25.56 38.93
N THR A 259 8.05 -24.30 39.16
CA THR A 259 7.64 -23.81 40.49
C THR A 259 6.43 -24.58 41.03
N ALA A 260 5.43 -24.86 40.18
CA ALA A 260 4.27 -25.67 40.55
C ALA A 260 4.66 -27.12 40.88
N THR A 261 5.56 -27.74 40.11
CA THR A 261 6.09 -29.08 40.41
C THR A 261 6.79 -29.13 41.78
N ILE A 262 7.59 -28.13 42.12
CA ILE A 262 8.25 -28.06 43.43
C ILE A 262 7.22 -27.92 44.55
N ALA A 263 6.19 -27.08 44.35
CA ALA A 263 5.10 -26.93 45.32
C ALA A 263 4.33 -28.25 45.53
N ASP A 264 4.10 -29.02 44.47
CA ASP A 264 3.47 -30.34 44.52
C ASP A 264 4.33 -31.35 45.31
N GLN A 265 5.66 -31.36 45.12
CA GLN A 265 6.56 -32.20 45.93
C GLN A 265 6.48 -31.86 47.42
N ILE A 266 6.46 -30.57 47.76
CA ILE A 266 6.31 -30.10 49.15
C ILE A 266 4.96 -30.53 49.73
N ALA A 267 3.88 -30.38 48.95
CA ALA A 267 2.53 -30.78 49.35
C ALA A 267 2.42 -32.30 49.59
N ASN A 268 3.16 -33.11 48.85
CA ASN A 268 3.29 -34.55 49.05
C ASN A 268 4.22 -34.93 50.22
N GLY A 269 4.71 -33.96 50.99
CA GLY A 269 5.53 -34.17 52.19
C GLY A 269 7.02 -34.37 51.91
N ASP A 270 7.48 -34.24 50.66
CA ASP A 270 8.90 -34.24 50.36
C ASP A 270 9.51 -32.89 50.74
N LEU A 271 9.89 -32.79 52.01
CA LEU A 271 10.62 -31.65 52.52
C LEU A 271 12.12 -31.74 52.24
N THR A 272 12.63 -32.70 51.46
CA THR A 272 14.08 -32.76 51.12
C THR A 272 14.43 -31.88 49.92
N VAL A 273 13.43 -31.44 49.17
CA VAL A 273 13.58 -30.53 48.03
C VAL A 273 14.24 -29.20 48.43
N LYS A 274 14.95 -28.59 47.49
CA LYS A 274 15.61 -27.30 47.66
C LYS A 274 15.14 -26.34 46.56
N PRO A 275 14.04 -25.59 46.79
CA PRO A 275 13.61 -24.56 45.87
C PRO A 275 14.75 -23.57 45.62
N LYS A 276 15.11 -23.33 44.36
CA LYS A 276 16.16 -22.37 43.98
C LYS A 276 15.50 -21.16 43.31
N PRO A 277 15.53 -19.97 43.94
CA PRO A 277 15.05 -18.75 43.32
C PRO A 277 15.81 -18.46 42.00
N MET A 278 15.07 -18.05 40.97
CA MET A 278 15.63 -17.75 39.65
C MET A 278 16.36 -16.39 39.60
N SER A 279 16.00 -15.49 40.49
CA SER A 279 16.64 -14.19 40.68
C SER A 279 16.37 -13.68 42.10
N GLU A 280 17.06 -12.62 42.50
CA GLU A 280 16.76 -11.91 43.78
C GLU A 280 15.34 -11.33 43.83
N LYS A 281 14.66 -11.23 42.69
CA LYS A 281 13.28 -10.73 42.57
C LYS A 281 12.23 -11.85 42.41
N ASP A 282 12.64 -13.11 42.48
CA ASP A 282 11.74 -14.25 42.33
C ASP A 282 10.94 -14.50 43.62
N THR A 283 9.86 -13.74 43.80
CA THR A 283 9.02 -13.80 45.00
C THR A 283 8.47 -15.21 45.27
N LEU A 284 8.07 -15.95 44.23
CA LEU A 284 7.54 -17.31 44.38
C LEU A 284 8.63 -18.29 44.82
N GLY A 285 9.80 -18.25 44.17
CA GLY A 285 10.93 -19.10 44.52
C GLY A 285 11.42 -18.84 45.95
N ILE A 286 11.53 -17.57 46.35
CA ILE A 286 11.91 -17.17 47.71
C ILE A 286 10.86 -17.66 48.72
N SER A 287 9.58 -17.49 48.42
CA SER A 287 8.50 -17.92 49.32
C SER A 287 8.45 -19.43 49.50
N LEU A 288 8.66 -20.21 48.43
CA LEU A 288 8.76 -21.68 48.53
C LEU A 288 9.96 -22.12 49.36
N GLN A 289 11.10 -21.46 49.22
CA GLN A 289 12.27 -21.76 50.05
C GLN A 289 11.95 -21.54 51.53
N SER A 290 11.39 -20.38 51.88
CA SER A 290 10.99 -20.10 53.27
C SER A 290 9.91 -21.07 53.78
N MET A 291 8.98 -21.48 52.92
CA MET A 291 7.96 -22.48 53.27
C MET A 291 8.59 -23.82 53.66
N VAL A 292 9.53 -24.33 52.86
CA VAL A 292 10.24 -25.59 53.17
C VAL A 292 11.03 -25.49 54.48
N GLU A 293 11.74 -24.37 54.70
CA GLU A 293 12.48 -24.15 55.94
C GLU A 293 11.55 -24.17 57.17
N ARG A 294 10.38 -23.52 57.09
CA ARG A 294 9.39 -23.51 58.17
C ARG A 294 8.77 -24.89 58.40
N LEU A 295 8.39 -25.59 57.34
CA LEU A 295 7.81 -26.94 57.45
C LEU A 295 8.81 -27.94 58.07
N ARG A 296 10.10 -27.86 57.68
CA ARG A 296 11.17 -28.67 58.31
C ARG A 296 11.28 -28.39 59.81
N GLY A 297 11.22 -27.12 60.21
CA GLY A 297 11.21 -26.73 61.62
C GLY A 297 10.04 -27.33 62.40
N VAL A 298 8.82 -27.23 61.86
CA VAL A 298 7.62 -27.80 62.49
C VAL A 298 7.73 -29.32 62.65
N VAL A 299 8.26 -30.04 61.65
CA VAL A 299 8.49 -31.49 61.74
C VAL A 299 9.54 -31.83 62.80
N ALA A 300 10.63 -31.05 62.89
CA ALA A 300 11.66 -31.24 63.91
C ALA A 300 11.13 -31.01 65.33
N ASP A 301 10.29 -30.00 65.52
CA ASP A 301 9.62 -29.73 66.81
C ASP A 301 8.66 -30.87 67.19
N ALA A 302 7.90 -31.40 66.22
CA ALA A 302 6.98 -32.51 66.45
C ALA A 302 7.72 -33.83 66.81
N LEU A 303 8.85 -34.11 66.17
CA LEU A 303 9.71 -35.24 66.52
C LEU A 303 10.26 -35.09 67.94
N SER A 304 10.78 -33.91 68.28
CA SER A 304 11.29 -33.62 69.63
C SER A 304 10.20 -33.77 70.70
N ALA A 305 8.98 -33.31 70.43
CA ALA A 305 7.83 -33.51 71.32
C ALA A 305 7.46 -34.99 71.47
N SER A 306 7.49 -35.76 70.38
CA SER A 306 7.21 -37.20 70.39
C SER A 306 8.26 -37.98 71.19
N ASP A 307 9.55 -37.61 71.07
CA ASP A 307 10.63 -38.20 71.86
C ASP A 307 10.48 -37.90 73.35
N ASN A 308 10.07 -36.67 73.70
CA ASN A 308 9.75 -36.30 75.08
C ASN A 308 8.55 -37.10 75.63
N VAL A 309 7.49 -37.27 74.84
CA VAL A 309 6.32 -38.08 75.22
C VAL A 309 6.67 -39.56 75.37
N SER A 310 7.48 -40.11 74.46
CA SER A 310 7.97 -41.49 74.51
C SER A 310 8.79 -41.73 75.78
N SER A 311 9.75 -40.84 76.05
CA SER A 311 10.58 -40.89 77.25
C SER A 311 9.74 -40.75 78.54
N GLY A 312 8.79 -39.80 78.56
CA GLY A 312 7.87 -39.62 79.69
C GLY A 312 6.94 -40.82 79.90
N SER A 313 6.47 -41.46 78.83
CA SER A 313 5.63 -42.67 78.89
C SER A 313 6.41 -43.86 79.43
N GLN A 314 7.68 -44.01 79.04
CA GLN A 314 8.57 -45.05 79.58
C GLN A 314 8.80 -44.85 81.09
N GLN A 315 9.05 -43.61 81.52
CA GLN A 315 9.19 -43.28 82.95
C GLN A 315 7.89 -43.54 83.73
N LEU A 316 6.74 -43.13 83.20
CA LEU A 316 5.44 -43.35 83.83
C LEU A 316 5.10 -44.85 83.92
N SER A 317 5.42 -45.63 82.89
CA SER A 317 5.25 -47.09 82.91
C SER A 317 6.06 -47.71 84.03
N ALA A 318 7.35 -47.35 84.12
CA ALA A 318 8.23 -47.83 85.20
C ALA A 318 7.71 -47.42 86.60
N GLY A 319 7.23 -46.18 86.74
CA GLY A 319 6.62 -45.72 87.99
C GLY A 319 5.31 -46.45 88.35
N SER A 320 4.51 -46.80 87.34
CA SER A 320 3.25 -47.54 87.52
C SER A 320 3.51 -49.00 87.93
N GLU A 321 4.54 -49.65 87.36
CA GLU A 321 4.99 -50.98 87.79
C GLU A 321 5.44 -50.97 89.26
N GLN A 322 6.28 -50.00 89.63
CA GLN A 322 6.75 -49.86 91.01
C GLN A 322 5.58 -49.60 91.98
N LEU A 323 4.62 -48.75 91.60
CA LEU A 323 3.43 -48.50 92.41
C LEU A 323 2.55 -49.75 92.54
N SER A 324 2.36 -50.50 91.45
CA SER A 324 1.62 -51.77 91.48
C SER A 324 2.28 -52.79 92.41
N GLN A 325 3.62 -52.87 92.39
CA GLN A 325 4.39 -53.71 93.30
C GLN A 325 4.15 -53.29 94.76
N GLY A 326 4.30 -51.99 95.07
CA GLY A 326 4.08 -51.46 96.42
C GLY A 326 2.63 -51.56 96.90
N ALA A 327 1.65 -51.42 96.01
CA ALA A 327 0.24 -51.63 96.32
C ALA A 327 -0.06 -53.11 96.63
N THR A 328 0.61 -54.04 95.93
CA THR A 328 0.53 -55.48 96.21
C THR A 328 1.15 -55.81 97.57
N GLU A 329 2.29 -55.22 97.89
CA GLU A 329 2.91 -55.33 99.22
C GLU A 329 2.00 -54.75 100.31
N GLN A 330 1.42 -53.57 100.10
CA GLN A 330 0.45 -52.99 101.05
C GLN A 330 -0.80 -53.85 101.22
N ALA A 331 -1.33 -54.42 100.14
CA ALA A 331 -2.45 -55.34 100.21
C ALA A 331 -2.10 -56.58 101.04
N SER A 332 -0.92 -57.16 100.83
CA SER A 332 -0.42 -58.28 101.63
C SER A 332 -0.24 -57.90 103.10
N SER A 333 0.32 -56.72 103.40
CA SER A 333 0.44 -56.23 104.77
C SER A 333 -0.92 -55.96 105.42
N ALA A 334 -1.92 -55.50 104.65
CA ALA A 334 -3.28 -55.30 105.13
C ALA A 334 -4.00 -56.64 105.38
N GLU A 335 -3.77 -57.67 104.55
CA GLU A 335 -4.22 -59.04 104.80
C GLU A 335 -3.57 -59.62 106.05
N GLU A 336 -2.26 -59.47 106.22
CA GLU A 336 -1.52 -59.93 107.41
C GLU A 336 -1.96 -59.20 108.69
N ALA A 337 -2.20 -57.89 108.61
CA ALA A 337 -2.77 -57.12 109.70
C ALA A 337 -4.21 -57.54 110.02
N SER A 338 -5.03 -57.85 109.00
CA SER A 338 -6.39 -58.36 109.18
C SER A 338 -6.39 -59.75 109.81
N ALA A 339 -5.51 -60.65 109.37
CA ALA A 339 -5.31 -61.96 109.97
C ALA A 339 -4.82 -61.86 111.42
N SER A 340 -3.87 -60.95 111.70
CA SER A 340 -3.43 -60.65 113.07
C SER A 340 -4.55 -60.08 113.93
N MET A 341 -5.46 -59.28 113.36
CA MET A 341 -6.67 -58.80 114.04
C MET A 341 -7.69 -59.92 114.28
N GLU A 342 -7.87 -60.86 113.34
CA GLU A 342 -8.70 -62.05 113.55
C GLU A 342 -8.12 -62.96 114.63
N GLU A 343 -6.80 -63.16 114.63
CA GLU A 343 -6.09 -63.97 115.63
C GLU A 343 -6.12 -63.29 117.01
N MET A 344 -6.02 -61.96 117.07
CA MET A 344 -6.27 -61.18 118.29
C MET A 344 -7.73 -61.29 118.76
N ALA A 345 -8.70 -61.15 117.86
CA ALA A 345 -10.12 -61.28 118.19
C ALA A 345 -10.46 -62.69 118.68
N ALA A 346 -9.85 -63.73 118.08
CA ALA A 346 -9.95 -65.11 118.51
C ALA A 346 -9.31 -65.31 119.90
N ASN A 347 -8.13 -64.74 120.16
CA ASN A 347 -7.51 -64.75 121.50
C ASN A 347 -8.34 -64.01 122.55
N ILE A 348 -8.94 -62.87 122.21
CA ILE A 348 -9.85 -62.13 123.11
C ILE A 348 -11.08 -62.98 123.41
N LYS A 349 -11.66 -63.64 122.41
CA LYS A 349 -12.79 -64.56 122.59
C LYS A 349 -12.41 -65.78 123.44
N GLN A 350 -11.25 -66.37 123.19
CA GLN A 350 -10.71 -67.49 123.98
C GLN A 350 -10.40 -67.10 125.44
N ASN A 351 -9.95 -65.87 125.70
CA ASN A 351 -9.79 -65.35 127.05
C ASN A 351 -11.10 -64.97 127.72
N ALA A 352 -12.15 -64.64 126.95
CA ALA A 352 -13.48 -64.35 127.47
C ALA A 352 -14.30 -65.63 127.78
N ASP A 353 -13.96 -66.76 127.15
CA ASP A 353 -14.59 -68.08 127.36
C ASP A 353 -13.88 -68.93 128.45
N ASN A 354 -12.77 -68.44 129.02
CA ASN A 354 -12.02 -69.02 130.17
C ASN A 354 -12.29 -68.26 131.48
#